data_AF-A0A452R1X6-F1
#
_entry.id   AF-A0A452R1X6-F1
#
_cell.length_a   1.000
_cell.length_b   1.000
_cell.length_c   1.000
_cell.angle_alpha   90.00
_cell.angle_beta   90.00
_cell.angle_gamma   90.00
#
_symmetry.space_group_name_H-M   'P 1'
#
loop_
_entity.id
_entity.type
_entity.pdbx_description
1 polymer ?
#
loop_
_entity_poly.entity_id
_entity_poly.type
_entity_poly.pdbx_seq_one_letter_code
_entity_poly.pdbx_strand_id
1 'polypeptide(L)' 'MGNRGMEDLIPLVNRLQDAFSAIGQNADLDLPQIAVVGGQSAGKSSVLENFVGR' A
#
# COMPACT_ATOMS: atom_id res chain seq x y z
N MET A 1 1.80 -11.24 -22.10
CA MET A 1 1.43 -9.82 -22.20
C MET A 1 0.72 -9.46 -20.90
N GLY A 2 1.22 -8.47 -20.16
CA GLY A 2 0.60 -8.01 -18.91
C GLY A 2 -0.77 -7.37 -19.16
N ASN A 3 -1.64 -7.42 -18.15
CA ASN A 3 -2.92 -6.70 -18.20
C ASN A 3 -2.64 -5.20 -18.11
N ARG A 4 -2.47 -4.54 -19.25
CA ARG A 4 -2.18 -3.10 -19.36
C ARG A 4 -3.15 -2.22 -18.55
N GLY A 5 -4.42 -2.60 -18.47
CA GLY A 5 -5.41 -1.89 -17.65
C GLY A 5 -5.14 -1.93 -16.14
N MET A 6 -4.30 -2.86 -15.65
CA MET A 6 -3.90 -2.94 -14.25
C MET A 6 -2.59 -2.17 -13.95
N GLU A 7 -1.78 -1.86 -14.95
CA GLU A 7 -0.49 -1.18 -14.76
C GLU A 7 -0.68 0.23 -14.17
N ASP A 8 -1.79 0.89 -14.50
CA ASP A 8 -2.12 2.24 -14.01
C ASP A 8 -2.86 2.27 -12.67
N LEU A 9 -3.33 1.11 -12.18
CA LEU A 9 -4.17 1.06 -10.97
C LEU A 9 -3.38 1.33 -9.69
N ILE A 10 -2.16 0.79 -9.57
CA ILE A 10 -1.31 1.03 -8.39
C ILE A 10 -1.00 2.54 -8.26
N PRO A 11 -0.52 3.25 -9.30
CA PRO A 11 -0.33 4.70 -9.23
C PRO A 11 -1.61 5.49 -8.92
N LEU A 12 -2.76 5.07 -9.43
CA LEU A 12 -4.05 5.72 -9.16
C LEU A 12 -4.43 5.59 -7.68
N VAL A 13 -4.37 4.37 -7.13
CA VAL A 13 -4.70 4.10 -5.73
C VAL A 13 -3.72 4.82 -4.79
N ASN A 14 -2.44 4.88 -5.12
CA ASN A 14 -1.45 5.63 -4.33
C ASN A 14 -1.82 7.12 -4.23
N ARG A 15 -2.22 7.76 -5.35
CA ARG A 15 -2.66 9.17 -5.32
C ARG A 15 -3.91 9.39 -4.46
N LEU A 16 -4.84 8.43 -4.44
CA LEU A 16 -6.00 8.49 -3.56
C LEU A 16 -5.56 8.39 -2.10
N GLN A 17 -4.72 7.41 -1.75
CA GLN A 17 -4.19 7.25 -0.39
C GLN A 17 -3.47 8.50 0.12
N ASP A 18 -2.67 9.16 -0.74
CA ASP A 18 -2.01 10.43 -0.40
C ASP A 18 -3.03 11.55 -0.11
N ALA A 19 -4.08 11.67 -0.93
CA ALA A 19 -5.13 12.67 -0.74
C ALA A 19 -5.91 12.45 0.57
N PHE A 20 -6.21 11.19 0.92
CA PHE A 20 -6.91 10.83 2.15
C PHE A 20 -6.05 11.01 3.40
N SER A 21 -4.76 10.68 3.30
CA SER A 21 -3.79 10.89 4.37
C SER A 21 -3.64 12.38 4.70
N ALA A 22 -3.69 13.26 3.69
CA ALA A 22 -3.57 14.71 3.87
C ALA A 22 -4.76 15.34 4.62
N ILE A 23 -5.95 14.74 4.55
CA ILE A 23 -7.16 15.22 5.23
C ILE A 23 -7.44 14.51 6.57
N GLY A 24 -6.54 13.61 6.99
CA GLY A 24 -6.67 12.86 8.25
C GLY A 24 -7.77 11.79 8.24
N GLN A 25 -8.30 11.45 7.06
CA GLN A 25 -9.34 10.45 6.90
C GLN A 25 -8.75 9.14 6.36
N ASN A 26 -8.28 8.26 7.24
CA ASN A 26 -7.80 6.94 6.84
C ASN A 26 -8.90 5.88 6.73
N ALA A 27 -10.14 6.17 7.14
CA ALA A 27 -11.15 5.15 7.42
C ALA A 27 -12.51 5.27 6.69
N ASP A 28 -12.77 6.37 5.97
CA ASP A 28 -14.10 6.59 5.37
C ASP A 28 -14.24 6.02 3.95
N LEU A 29 -13.13 5.68 3.28
CA LEU A 29 -13.14 4.97 2.00
C LEU A 29 -12.33 3.69 2.05
N ASP A 30 -12.97 2.57 1.67
CA ASP A 30 -12.35 1.26 1.57
C ASP A 30 -11.55 1.15 0.25
N LEU A 31 -10.36 1.76 0.23
CA LEU A 31 -9.47 1.67 -0.91
C LEU A 31 -8.84 0.26 -0.99
N PRO A 32 -8.72 -0.32 -2.20
CA PRO A 32 -8.05 -1.62 -2.37
C PRO A 32 -6.58 -1.48 -1.99
N GLN A 33 -6.17 -2.14 -0.91
CA GLN A 33 -4.83 -2.01 -0.33
C GLN A 33 -4.36 -3.32 0.32
N ILE A 34 -3.05 -3.42 0.56
CA ILE A 34 -2.46 -4.54 1.30
C ILE A 34 -2.04 -4.04 2.67
N ALA A 35 -2.70 -4.53 3.72
CA ALA A 35 -2.32 -4.28 5.10
C ALA A 35 -1.36 -5.36 5.61
N VAL A 36 -0.26 -4.94 6.26
CA VAL A 36 0.72 -5.87 6.86
C VAL A 36 0.37 -6.09 8.33
N VAL A 37 0.01 -7.32 8.69
CA VAL A 37 -0.39 -7.69 10.06
C VAL A 37 0.53 -8.79 10.62
N GLY A 38 0.79 -8.75 11.93
CA GLY A 38 1.59 -9.76 12.61
C GLY A 38 2.13 -9.28 13.96
N GLY A 39 2.47 -10.24 14.83
CA GLY A 39 3.00 -9.96 16.17
C GLY A 39 4.28 -9.11 16.18
N GLN A 40 4.62 -8.54 17.34
CA GLN A 40 5.92 -7.89 17.52
C GLN A 40 7.04 -8.90 17.22
N SER A 41 8.09 -8.45 16.52
CA SER A 41 9.21 -9.31 16.10
C SER A 41 8.89 -10.41 15.06
N ALA A 42 7.70 -10.43 14.47
CA ALA A 42 7.35 -11.38 13.39
C ALA A 42 8.09 -11.12 12.05
N GLY A 43 9.05 -10.19 12.01
CA GLY A 43 9.82 -9.87 10.81
C GLY A 43 9.14 -8.94 9.79
N LYS A 44 8.05 -8.25 10.17
CA LYS A 44 7.33 -7.32 9.26
C LYS A 44 8.26 -6.31 8.58
N SER A 45 9.12 -5.64 9.36
CA SER A 45 10.09 -4.66 8.82
C SER A 45 11.12 -5.33 7.92
N SER A 46 11.69 -6.46 8.33
CA SER A 46 12.69 -7.20 7.54
C SER A 46 12.17 -7.67 6.18
N VAL A 47 10.90 -8.07 6.11
CA VAL A 47 10.26 -8.42 4.83
C VAL A 47 10.15 -7.20 3.92
N LEU A 48 9.73 -6.04 4.45
CA LEU A 48 9.62 -4.80 3.67
C LEU A 48 10.99 -4.27 3.23
N GLU A 49 12.00 -4.35 4.10
CA GLU A 49 13.39 -3.98 3.79
C GLU A 49 13.94 -4.82 2.64
N ASN A 50 13.70 -6.14 2.65
CA ASN A 50 14.09 -7.03 1.56
C ASN A 50 13.44 -6.66 0.21
N PHE A 51 12.19 -6.20 0.20
CA PHE A 51 11.53 -5.74 -1.03
C PHE A 51 12.11 -4.42 -1.55
N VAL A 52 12.47 -3.51 -0.65
CA VAL A 52 13.07 -2.22 -1.01
C VAL A 52 14.54 -2.38 -1.44
N GLY A 53 15.22 -3.40 -0.91
CA GLY A 53 16.62 -3.73 -1.25
C GLY A 53 17.63 -2.70 -0.73
N ARG A 54 17.33 -2.07 0.41
CA ARG A 54 18.18 -1.10 1.11
C ARG A 54 18.65 -1.64 2.44
#